data_AF-S8BYT5-F1
#
_entry.id   AF-S8BYT5-F1
#
_cell.length_a   1.000
_cell.length_b   1.000
_cell.length_c   1.000
_cell.angle_alpha   90.00
_cell.angle_beta   90.00
_cell.angle_gamma   90.00
#
_symmetry.space_group_name_H-M   'P 1'
#
loop_
_entity.id
_entity.type
_entity.pdbx_description
1 polymer ?
#
loop_
_entity_poly.entity_id
_entity_poly.type
_entity_poly.pdbx_seq_one_letter_code
_entity_poly.pdbx_strand_id
1 'polypeptide(L)' 'AKLRISERHDLVMMFTCRVCDTRSVKTTCRSSYDKGVVIARCDGCNNLHLIADRLGWFGEKGSVEDFLAARGEEVKKGS' A
#
# COMPACT_ATOMS: atom_id res chain seq x y z
N ALA A 1 -10.31 -24.47 -1.55
CA ALA A 1 -8.84 -24.34 -1.66
C ALA A 1 -8.30 -23.67 -0.40
N LYS A 2 -7.40 -24.30 0.36
CA LYS A 2 -6.74 -23.64 1.50
C LYS A 2 -5.78 -22.60 0.93
N LEU A 3 -6.13 -21.32 1.02
CA LEU A 3 -5.23 -20.23 0.71
C LEU A 3 -4.02 -20.35 1.63
N ARG A 4 -2.84 -20.67 1.09
CA ARG A 4 -1.58 -20.63 1.84
C ARG A 4 -1.21 -19.16 2.01
N ILE A 5 -1.68 -18.54 3.08
CA ILE A 5 -1.20 -17.22 3.49
C ILE A 5 0.25 -17.43 3.91
N SER A 6 1.19 -16.89 3.14
CA SER A 6 2.60 -16.91 3.52
C SER A 6 2.75 -16.16 4.84
N GLU A 7 3.52 -16.71 5.79
CA GLU A 7 3.83 -16.06 7.08
C GLU A 7 4.44 -14.65 6.91
N ARG A 8 4.96 -14.34 5.72
CA ARG A 8 5.46 -13.01 5.40
C ARG A 8 4.32 -11.98 5.26
N HIS A 9 3.09 -12.37 4.96
CA HIS A 9 1.96 -11.43 4.83
C HIS A 9 1.37 -11.09 6.20
N ASP A 10 2.16 -10.44 7.03
CA ASP A 10 1.90 -10.09 8.43
C ASP A 10 1.28 -8.69 8.62
N LEU A 11 1.06 -7.94 7.54
CA LEU A 11 0.44 -6.62 7.57
C LEU A 11 -0.81 -6.58 6.69
N VAL A 12 -1.93 -6.09 7.24
CA VAL A 12 -3.15 -5.78 6.47
C VAL A 12 -3.16 -4.28 6.18
N MET A 13 -3.37 -3.91 4.92
CA MET A 13 -3.54 -2.53 4.50
C MET A 13 -4.89 -2.34 3.81
N MET A 14 -5.52 -1.20 4.07
CA MET A 14 -6.72 -0.76 3.39
C MET A 14 -6.45 0.57 2.72
N PHE A 15 -6.75 0.69 1.43
CA PHE A 15 -6.60 1.93 0.70
C PHE A 15 -7.78 2.16 -0.23
N THR A 16 -8.04 3.43 -0.54
CA THR A 16 -9.05 3.84 -1.51
C THR A 16 -8.32 4.34 -2.76
N CYS A 17 -8.62 3.74 -3.91
CA CYS A 17 -8.08 4.18 -5.17
C CYS A 17 -8.65 5.55 -5.53
N ARG A 18 -7.81 6.58 -5.65
CA ARG A 18 -8.23 7.94 -6.04
C ARG A 18 -8.71 8.07 -7.50
N VAL A 19 -8.45 7.06 -8.33
CA VAL A 19 -8.84 7.08 -9.75
C VAL A 19 -10.26 6.56 -9.95
N CYS A 20 -10.67 5.55 -9.19
CA CYS A 20 -11.96 4.87 -9.37
C CYS A 20 -12.77 4.71 -8.07
N ASP A 21 -12.36 5.36 -6.99
CA ASP A 21 -12.95 5.33 -5.64
C ASP A 21 -13.18 3.94 -5.04
N THR A 22 -12.59 2.91 -5.65
CA THR A 22 -12.70 1.54 -5.17
C THR A 22 -11.83 1.37 -3.93
N ARG A 23 -12.45 0.96 -2.83
CA ARG A 23 -11.76 0.61 -1.58
C ARG A 23 -11.32 -0.86 -1.64
N SER A 24 -10.03 -1.09 -1.45
CA SER A 24 -9.44 -2.44 -1.48
C SER A 24 -8.70 -2.74 -0.17
N VAL A 25 -8.80 -4.00 0.25
CA VAL A 25 -8.05 -4.55 1.37
C VAL A 25 -7.05 -5.56 0.83
N LYS A 26 -5.77 -5.39 1.14
CA LYS A 26 -4.70 -6.30 0.71
C LYS A 26 -3.82 -6.65 1.91
N THR A 27 -3.25 -7.84 1.89
CA THR A 27 -2.19 -8.23 2.82
C THR A 27 -0.83 -8.04 2.16
N THR A 28 0.18 -7.69 2.95
CA THR A 28 1.55 -7.53 2.50
C THR A 28 2.51 -7.87 3.65
N CYS A 29 3.80 -7.90 3.36
CA CYS A 29 4.83 -8.02 4.37
C CYS A 29 5.21 -6.66 4.93
N ARG A 30 5.24 -6.57 6.27
CA ARG A 30 5.64 -5.38 7.01
C ARG A 30 7.05 -4.93 6.63
N SER A 31 7.97 -5.87 6.44
CA SER A 31 9.34 -5.56 6.02
C SER A 31 9.41 -4.86 4.66
N SER A 32 8.59 -5.24 3.68
CA SER A 32 8.55 -4.54 2.38
C SER A 32 7.89 -3.18 2.49
N TYR A 33 6.92 -3.00 3.39
CA TYR A 33 6.32 -1.69 3.65
C TYR A 33 7.32 -0.71 4.27
N ASP A 34 8.06 -1.17 5.29
CA ASP A 34 8.96 -0.32 6.07
C ASP A 34 10.33 -0.11 5.41
N LYS A 35 10.81 -1.06 4.60
CA LYS A 35 12.18 -1.06 4.05
C LYS A 35 12.26 -1.24 2.54
N GLY A 36 11.17 -1.59 1.88
CA GLY A 36 11.16 -1.98 0.48
C GLY A 36 10.18 -1.16 -0.36
N VAL A 37 9.58 -1.86 -1.32
CA VAL A 37 8.59 -1.31 -2.23
C VAL A 37 7.33 -2.17 -2.18
N VAL A 38 6.17 -1.53 -2.08
CA VAL A 38 4.85 -2.20 -2.08
C VAL A 38 4.00 -1.64 -3.21
N ILE A 39 3.55 -2.52 -4.10
CA ILE A 39 2.65 -2.20 -5.21
C ILE A 39 1.40 -3.07 -5.07
N ALA A 40 0.23 -2.45 -5.13
CA ALA A 40 -1.06 -3.12 -5.02
C ALA A 40 -1.85 -3.00 -6.33
N ARG A 41 -2.38 -4.12 -6.83
CA ARG A 41 -3.35 -4.10 -7.93
C ARG A 41 -4.72 -3.68 -7.37
N CYS A 42 -5.33 -2.65 -7.95
CA CYS A 42 -6.69 -2.23 -7.61
C CYS A 42 -7.71 -3.13 -8.33
N ASP A 43 -8.71 -3.62 -7.60
CA ASP A 43 -9.76 -4.49 -8.16
C ASP A 43 -10.77 -3.71 -9.03
N GLY A 44 -10.80 -2.37 -8.92
CA GLY A 44 -11.70 -1.51 -9.69
C GLY A 44 -11.12 -1.07 -11.04
N CYS A 45 -9.95 -0.42 -11.05
CA CYS A 45 -9.33 0.06 -12.29
C CYS A 45 -8.28 -0.90 -12.89
N ASN A 46 -8.03 -2.05 -12.25
CA ASN A 46 -7.07 -3.09 -12.65
C ASN A 46 -5.62 -2.61 -12.87
N ASN A 47 -5.31 -1.39 -12.44
CA ASN A 47 -3.98 -0.80 -12.49
C ASN A 47 -3.17 -1.14 -11.24
N LEU A 48 -1.86 -0.95 -11.35
CA LEU A 48 -0.91 -1.07 -10.24
C LEU A 48 -0.77 0.27 -9.54
N HIS A 49 -1.02 0.29 -8.23
CA HIS A 49 -0.90 1.45 -7.37
C HIS A 49 0.32 1.30 -6.46
N LEU A 50 1.20 2.30 -6.48
CA LEU A 50 2.34 2.36 -5.58
C LEU A 50 1.84 2.75 -4.18
N ILE A 51 2.19 1.94 -3.17
CA ILE A 51 1.78 2.13 -1.77
C ILE A 51 2.95 2.60 -0.91
N ALA A 52 4.13 2.01 -1.09
CA ALA A 52 5.33 2.42 -0.38
C ALA A 52 6.54 2.29 -1.32
N ASP A 53 7.40 3.31 -1.36
CA ASP A 53 8.71 3.25 -2.01
C ASP A 53 9.80 3.83 -1.09
N ARG A 54 10.43 2.95 -0.32
CA ARG A 54 11.55 3.31 0.58
C ARG A 54 12.90 3.28 -0.14
N LEU A 55 12.95 2.74 -1.36
CA LEU A 55 14.17 2.58 -2.15
C LEU A 55 14.35 3.71 -3.18
N GLY A 56 13.29 4.42 -3.55
CA GLY A 56 13.31 5.49 -4.55
C GLY A 56 13.33 4.95 -5.98
N TRP A 57 12.66 3.83 -6.23
CA TRP A 57 12.58 3.22 -7.57
C TRP A 57 11.70 4.03 -8.52
N PHE A 58 10.75 4.81 -7.99
CA PHE A 58 9.77 5.56 -8.77
C PHE A 58 9.94 7.08 -8.65
N GLY A 59 11.09 7.56 -8.16
CA GLY A 59 11.39 8.98 -7.98
C GLY A 59 12.00 9.28 -6.61
N GLU A 60 11.53 10.36 -5.96
CA GLU A 60 11.89 10.62 -4.56
C GLU A 60 11.30 9.55 -3.64
N LYS A 61 12.07 9.17 -2.62
CA LYS A 61 11.60 8.23 -1.59
C LYS A 61 10.37 8.78 -0.90
N GLY A 62 9.32 7.98 -0.81
CA GLY A 62 8.08 8.36 -0.16
C GLY A 62 7.10 7.20 -0.10
N SER A 63 6.35 7.11 1.00
CA SER A 63 5.19 6.22 1.10
C SER A 63 3.88 6.99 0.96
N VAL A 64 2.77 6.26 0.83
CA VAL A 64 1.43 6.85 0.82
C VAL A 64 1.22 7.80 2.00
N GLU A 65 1.77 7.52 3.19
CA GLU A 65 1.71 8.47 4.31
C GLU A 65 2.45 9.77 4.04
N ASP A 66 3.63 9.72 3.42
CA ASP A 66 4.41 10.92 3.08
C ASP A 66 3.66 11.75 2.01
N PHE A 67 3.07 11.08 1.02
CA PHE A 67 2.25 11.74 -0.01
C PHE A 67 0.95 12.33 0.54
N LEU A 68 0.31 11.69 1.52
CA LEU A 68 -0.90 12.20 2.16
C LEU A 68 -0.58 13.35 3.12
N ALA A 69 0.52 13.26 3.87
CA ALA A 69 1.00 14.33 4.74
C ALA A 69 1.34 15.60 3.94
N ALA A 70 1.98 15.47 2.77
CA ALA A 70 2.26 16.60 1.87
C ALA A 70 0.98 17.30 1.37
N ARG A 71 -0.16 16.60 1.36
CA ARG A 71 -1.48 17.12 0.98
C ARG A 71 -2.33 17.58 2.17
N GLY A 72 -1.84 17.45 3.40
CA GLY A 72 -2.58 17.77 4.62
C GLY A 72 -3.65 16.75 5.00
N GLU A 73 -3.55 15.51 4.51
CA GLU A 73 -4.51 14.43 4.79
C GLU A 73 -3.98 13.48 5.88
N GLU A 74 -4.82 13.14 6.87
CA GLU A 74 -4.44 12.28 7.99
C GLU A 74 -4.54 10.77 7.65
N VAL A 75 -3.50 10.03 8.04
CA VAL A 75 -3.49 8.56 7.94
C VAL A 75 -3.90 7.93 9.27
N LYS A 76 -5.00 7.18 9.26
CA LYS A 76 -5.45 6.40 10.42
C LYS A 76 -4.73 5.06 10.47
N LYS A 77 -3.84 4.88 11.45
CA LYS A 77 -3.23 3.58 11.76
C LYS A 77 -4.19 2.80 12.65
N GLY A 78 -4.62 1.62 12.20
CA GLY A 78 -5.36 0.67 13.05
C GLY A 78 -4.36 -0.01 13.99
N SER A 79 -4.55 0.17 15.31
CA SER A 79 -3.84 -0.54 16.37
C SER A 79 -4.12 -2.03 16.34
#